data_AF-A0A917IGJ4-F1
#
_entry.id   AF-A0A917IGJ4-F1
#
_cell.length_a   1.000
_cell.length_b   1.000
_cell.length_c   1.000
_cell.angle_alpha   90.00
_cell.angle_beta   90.00
_cell.angle_gamma   90.00
#
_symmetry.space_group_name_H-M   'P 1'
#
loop_
_entity.id
_entity.type
_entity.pdbx_description
1 polymer ?
#
loop_
_entity_poly.entity_id
_entity_poly.type
_entity_poly.pdbx_seq_one_letter_code
_entity_poly.pdbx_strand_id
1 'polypeptide(L)'
;MKNPIDPLAEAARQNGLTVAVAESLTSGLLASEVGKGAGAGDWFSGGVVAYRMPVKTHVLGVPEDVDPASAACATALATGVRALLGTDIAVSTTGVGGPEPDGEHPAGTVHIGWATSTGSGAHHFQFDGDPEEVLRATVEQALDVLTRLARAETDGGCWSKEKTRPHEGWRVGESRLSPGRWLRNAGDRVGKLRGEDVGSPDGAPPVTTDAVGR
;
A
#
# COMPACT_ATOMS: atom_id res chain seq x y z
N MET A 1 -15.25 -1.73 21.66
CA MET A 1 -14.16 -2.49 21.01
C MET A 1 -13.07 -1.50 20.67
N LYS A 2 -11.79 -1.79 20.95
CA LYS A 2 -10.68 -0.90 20.54
C LYS A 2 -10.60 -0.90 19.02
N ASN A 3 -10.43 0.26 18.40
CA ASN A 3 -10.39 0.37 16.94
C ASN A 3 -9.07 -0.31 16.47
N PRO A 4 -9.08 -1.21 15.48
CA PRO A 4 -7.87 -1.92 15.04
C PRO A 4 -6.73 -0.99 14.61
N ILE A 5 -7.03 0.27 14.29
CA ILE A 5 -6.02 1.28 13.94
C ILE A 5 -5.31 1.92 15.15
N ASP A 6 -5.91 1.91 16.35
CA ASP A 6 -5.37 2.59 17.53
C ASP A 6 -3.93 2.15 17.87
N PRO A 7 -3.60 0.84 17.83
CA PRO A 7 -2.24 0.39 18.08
C PRO A 7 -1.20 0.91 17.07
N LEU A 8 -1.57 1.03 15.79
CA LEU A 8 -0.71 1.59 14.76
C LEU A 8 -0.50 3.09 14.99
N ALA A 9 -1.59 3.82 15.21
CA ALA A 9 -1.55 5.27 15.45
C ALA A 9 -0.67 5.61 16.67
N GLU A 10 -0.80 4.84 17.75
CA GLU A 10 0.04 5.03 18.95
C GLU A 10 1.52 4.76 18.64
N ALA A 11 1.84 3.62 18.01
CA ALA A 11 3.21 3.24 17.71
C ALA A 11 3.89 4.23 16.74
N ALA A 12 3.19 4.64 15.67
CA ALA A 12 3.71 5.58 14.69
C ALA A 12 4.02 6.94 15.35
N ARG A 13 3.12 7.44 16.21
CA ARG A 13 3.31 8.72 16.90
C ARG A 13 4.40 8.65 17.97
N GLN A 14 4.45 7.58 18.76
CA GLN A 14 5.48 7.39 19.78
C GLN A 14 6.89 7.34 19.17
N ASN A 15 7.01 6.72 17.99
CA ASN A 15 8.29 6.51 17.31
C ASN A 15 8.61 7.57 16.25
N GLY A 16 7.72 8.55 16.04
CA GLY A 16 7.90 9.59 15.03
C GLY A 16 7.97 9.06 13.60
N LEU A 17 7.28 7.95 13.30
CA LEU A 17 7.32 7.27 12.01
C LEU A 17 6.22 7.77 11.08
N THR A 18 6.55 7.82 9.79
CA THR A 18 5.63 8.06 8.69
C THR A 18 5.30 6.77 7.93
N VAL A 19 4.06 6.67 7.47
CA VAL A 19 3.46 5.46 6.90
C VAL A 19 2.85 5.74 5.53
N ALA A 20 3.08 4.84 4.57
CA ALA A 20 2.43 4.82 3.26
C ALA A 20 1.79 3.45 2.95
N VAL A 21 0.78 3.44 2.08
CA VAL A 21 0.16 2.20 1.59
C VAL A 21 0.02 2.15 0.07
N ALA A 22 0.22 0.99 -0.53
CA ALA A 22 -0.07 0.75 -1.95
C ALA A 22 -1.14 -0.34 -2.10
N GLU A 23 -2.19 -0.08 -2.87
CA GLU A 23 -3.33 -1.00 -2.95
C GLU A 23 -3.58 -1.48 -4.38
N SER A 24 -3.80 -2.77 -4.53
CA SER A 24 -4.42 -3.36 -5.72
C SER A 24 -5.81 -3.85 -5.36
N LEU A 25 -5.97 -5.11 -4.92
CA LEU A 25 -7.28 -5.71 -4.68
C LEU A 25 -8.17 -4.92 -3.70
N THR A 26 -7.57 -4.29 -2.67
CA THR A 26 -8.31 -3.51 -1.65
C THR A 26 -8.79 -2.14 -2.11
N SER A 27 -8.29 -1.64 -3.25
CA SER A 27 -8.87 -0.48 -3.96
C SER A 27 -9.16 0.79 -3.13
N GLY A 28 -8.39 1.06 -2.08
CA GLY A 28 -8.55 2.23 -1.21
C GLY A 28 -9.11 1.91 0.18
N LEU A 29 -9.57 0.68 0.41
CA LEU A 29 -10.10 0.25 1.72
C LEU A 29 -9.02 0.33 2.80
N LEU A 30 -7.78 -0.06 2.50
CA LEU A 30 -6.70 0.01 3.49
C LEU A 30 -6.35 1.47 3.82
N ALA A 31 -6.20 2.34 2.82
CA ALA A 31 -5.93 3.76 3.05
C ALA A 31 -7.05 4.42 3.86
N SER A 32 -8.31 4.07 3.56
CA SER A 32 -9.48 4.54 4.32
C SER A 32 -9.41 4.11 5.78
N GLU A 33 -9.07 2.85 6.09
CA GLU A 33 -8.92 2.41 7.48
C GLU A 33 -7.73 3.07 8.18
N VAL A 34 -6.59 3.20 7.50
CA VAL A 34 -5.40 3.84 8.08
C VAL A 34 -5.65 5.30 8.42
N GLY A 35 -6.36 6.02 7.54
CA GLY A 35 -6.71 7.42 7.73
C GLY A 35 -7.65 7.70 8.92
N LYS A 36 -8.30 6.68 9.50
CA LYS A 36 -9.15 6.83 10.70
C LYS A 36 -8.35 6.95 12.00
N GLY A 37 -7.04 6.69 11.97
CA GLY A 37 -6.23 6.69 13.18
C GLY A 37 -6.08 8.07 13.81
N ALA A 38 -5.96 8.11 15.14
CA ALA A 38 -5.79 9.35 15.88
C ALA A 38 -4.52 10.08 15.41
N GLY A 39 -4.67 11.35 15.03
CA GLY A 39 -3.57 12.16 14.52
C GLY A 39 -3.01 11.68 13.17
N ALA A 40 -3.80 10.99 12.34
CA ALA A 40 -3.34 10.46 11.04
C ALA A 40 -2.63 11.50 10.17
N GLY A 41 -3.00 12.79 10.25
CA GLY A 41 -2.30 13.86 9.52
C GLY A 41 -0.82 14.04 9.88
N ASP A 42 -0.39 13.55 11.05
CA ASP A 42 1.00 13.64 11.51
C ASP A 42 1.88 12.47 11.04
N TRP A 43 1.28 11.31 10.72
CA TRP A 43 2.02 10.06 10.49
C TRP A 43 1.57 9.24 9.27
N PHE A 44 0.39 9.46 8.72
CA PHE A 44 -0.06 8.79 7.49
C PHE A 44 0.12 9.71 6.28
N SER A 45 1.11 9.41 5.45
CA SER A 45 1.46 10.23 4.28
C SER A 45 0.54 9.97 3.06
N GLY A 46 -0.33 8.97 3.15
CA GLY A 46 -1.30 8.62 2.11
C GLY A 46 -1.01 7.29 1.43
N GLY A 47 -1.63 7.08 0.27
CA GLY A 47 -1.47 5.84 -0.47
C GLY A 47 -1.74 5.95 -1.96
N VAL A 48 -1.39 4.89 -2.68
CA VAL A 48 -1.57 4.77 -4.14
C VAL A 48 -2.39 3.53 -4.45
N VAL A 49 -3.52 3.72 -5.16
CA VAL A 49 -4.28 2.61 -5.72
C VAL A 49 -3.73 2.28 -7.12
N ALA A 50 -2.96 1.20 -7.21
CA ALA A 50 -2.34 0.71 -8.43
C ALA A 50 -3.00 -0.60 -8.88
N TYR A 51 -4.26 -0.52 -9.34
CA TYR A 51 -5.05 -1.72 -9.69
C TYR A 51 -4.53 -2.44 -10.94
N ARG A 52 -4.22 -1.68 -12.00
CA ARG A 52 -3.78 -2.22 -13.30
C ARG A 52 -2.25 -2.25 -13.40
N MET A 53 -1.68 -3.23 -14.10
CA MET A 53 -0.23 -3.35 -14.31
C MET A 53 0.44 -2.06 -14.80
N PRO A 54 -0.11 -1.31 -15.79
CA PRO A 54 0.47 -0.02 -16.17
C PRO A 54 0.60 0.96 -15.00
N VAL A 55 -0.36 1.03 -14.08
CA VAL A 55 -0.26 1.91 -12.90
C VAL A 55 0.84 1.42 -11.96
N LYS A 56 0.91 0.10 -11.71
CA LYS A 56 1.96 -0.52 -10.89
C LYS A 56 3.36 -0.18 -11.43
N THR A 57 3.56 -0.24 -12.74
CA THR A 57 4.84 0.05 -13.40
C THR A 57 5.17 1.54 -13.44
N HIS A 58 4.24 2.37 -13.90
CA HIS A 58 4.51 3.80 -14.14
C HIS A 58 4.65 4.58 -12.84
N VAL A 59 3.77 4.31 -11.85
CA VAL A 59 3.72 5.07 -10.60
C VAL A 59 4.64 4.48 -9.54
N LEU A 60 4.66 3.15 -9.41
CA LEU A 60 5.35 2.46 -8.31
C LEU A 60 6.59 1.66 -8.75
N GLY A 61 6.94 1.69 -10.04
CA GLY A 61 8.17 1.10 -10.54
C GLY A 61 8.20 -0.43 -10.56
N VAL A 62 7.05 -1.10 -10.50
CA VAL A 62 6.97 -2.55 -10.62
C VAL A 62 7.40 -2.98 -12.03
N PRO A 63 8.36 -3.92 -12.19
CA PRO A 63 8.73 -4.44 -13.51
C PRO A 63 7.53 -5.05 -14.24
N GLU A 64 7.44 -4.83 -15.56
CA GLU A 64 6.27 -5.24 -16.36
C GLU A 64 6.08 -6.76 -16.45
N ASP A 65 7.18 -7.50 -16.33
CA ASP A 65 7.24 -8.97 -16.40
C ASP A 65 6.91 -9.66 -15.07
N VAL A 66 6.69 -8.89 -14.01
CA VAL A 66 6.33 -9.43 -12.71
C VAL A 66 4.84 -9.77 -12.66
N ASP A 67 4.54 -10.99 -12.22
CA ASP A 67 3.20 -11.47 -11.96
C ASP A 67 2.48 -10.57 -10.91
N PRO A 68 1.33 -9.95 -11.25
CA PRO A 68 0.59 -9.05 -10.37
C PRO A 68 0.18 -9.68 -9.04
N ALA A 69 -0.06 -10.99 -8.99
CA ALA A 69 -0.52 -11.70 -7.80
C ALA A 69 0.62 -12.47 -7.10
N SER A 70 1.85 -11.93 -7.16
CA SER A 70 3.04 -12.54 -6.56
C SER A 70 3.64 -11.75 -5.39
N ALA A 71 4.48 -12.43 -4.60
CA ALA A 71 5.30 -11.80 -3.56
C ALA A 71 6.24 -10.71 -4.13
N ALA A 72 6.79 -10.92 -5.32
CA ALA A 72 7.67 -9.95 -5.98
C ALA A 72 6.92 -8.65 -6.31
N CYS A 73 5.69 -8.75 -6.83
CA CYS A 73 4.82 -7.59 -7.05
C CYS A 73 4.53 -6.86 -5.74
N ALA A 74 4.13 -7.59 -4.70
CA ALA A 74 3.83 -7.00 -3.40
C ALA A 74 5.04 -6.23 -2.82
N THR A 75 6.22 -6.84 -2.78
CA THR A 75 7.45 -6.18 -2.32
C THR A 75 7.81 -4.95 -3.16
N ALA A 76 7.67 -5.03 -4.49
CA ALA A 76 7.93 -3.90 -5.38
C ALA A 76 6.94 -2.75 -5.15
N LEU A 77 5.65 -3.03 -4.95
CA LEU A 77 4.63 -2.03 -4.62
C LEU A 77 4.94 -1.32 -3.30
N ALA A 78 5.29 -2.07 -2.25
CA ALA A 78 5.60 -1.49 -0.93
C ALA A 78 6.88 -0.63 -1.00
N THR A 79 7.92 -1.11 -1.69
CA THR A 79 9.15 -0.35 -1.90
C THR A 79 8.90 0.91 -2.72
N GLY A 80 8.11 0.79 -3.79
CA GLY A 80 7.75 1.89 -4.68
C GLY A 80 6.99 2.99 -3.95
N VAL A 81 5.98 2.65 -3.15
CA VAL A 81 5.17 3.65 -2.46
C VAL A 81 5.95 4.33 -1.33
N ARG A 82 6.78 3.56 -0.60
CA ARG A 82 7.68 4.09 0.43
C ARG A 82 8.62 5.14 -0.18
N ALA A 83 9.22 4.82 -1.32
CA ALA A 83 10.13 5.72 -2.02
C ALA A 83 9.40 6.95 -2.60
N LEU A 84 8.22 6.76 -3.18
CA LEU A 84 7.42 7.82 -3.79
C LEU A 84 6.96 8.86 -2.76
N LEU A 85 6.51 8.41 -1.59
CA LEU A 85 5.99 9.27 -0.53
C LEU A 85 7.04 9.66 0.53
N GLY A 86 8.25 9.09 0.45
CA GLY A 86 9.35 9.40 1.36
C GLY A 86 9.10 8.96 2.79
N THR A 87 8.42 7.82 3.00
CA THR A 87 8.01 7.36 4.33
C THR A 87 9.00 6.40 4.98
N ASP A 88 8.90 6.26 6.31
CA ASP A 88 9.74 5.35 7.08
C ASP A 88 9.37 3.90 6.81
N ILE A 89 8.07 3.60 6.85
CA ILE A 89 7.52 2.27 6.58
C ILE A 89 6.40 2.33 5.54
N ALA A 90 6.20 1.23 4.84
CA ALA A 90 5.05 1.06 3.96
C ALA A 90 4.61 -0.40 3.86
N VAL A 91 3.34 -0.58 3.51
CA VAL A 91 2.79 -1.88 3.11
C VAL A 91 2.12 -1.79 1.75
N SER A 92 1.94 -2.94 1.11
CA SER A 92 1.15 -3.06 -0.10
C SER A 92 0.20 -4.25 -0.07
N THR A 93 -0.86 -4.23 -0.86
CA THR A 93 -1.79 -5.34 -1.04
C THR A 93 -1.93 -5.69 -2.52
N THR A 94 -1.74 -6.96 -2.88
CA THR A 94 -2.02 -7.48 -4.23
C THR A 94 -2.44 -8.94 -4.17
N GLY A 95 -3.14 -9.44 -5.18
CA GLY A 95 -3.69 -10.79 -5.17
C GLY A 95 -5.03 -10.88 -5.89
N VAL A 96 -5.70 -12.02 -5.71
CA VAL A 96 -6.96 -12.40 -6.34
C VAL A 96 -8.08 -12.37 -5.29
N GLY A 97 -8.90 -11.33 -5.32
CA GLY A 97 -10.03 -11.17 -4.40
C GLY A 97 -11.17 -12.19 -4.60
N GLY A 98 -11.24 -12.84 -5.76
CA GLY A 98 -12.35 -13.73 -6.13
C GLY A 98 -13.53 -12.99 -6.80
N PRO A 99 -14.67 -13.67 -7.01
CA PRO A 99 -14.95 -15.06 -6.56
C PRO A 99 -14.26 -16.13 -7.42
N GLU A 100 -13.84 -15.77 -8.63
CA GLU A 100 -13.16 -16.66 -9.56
C GLU A 100 -11.63 -16.58 -9.40
N PRO A 101 -10.89 -17.66 -9.74
CA PRO A 101 -9.44 -17.60 -9.86
C PRO A 101 -8.99 -16.67 -11.00
N ASP A 102 -7.73 -16.22 -10.94
CA ASP A 102 -7.08 -15.48 -12.03
C ASP A 102 -5.81 -16.21 -12.47
N GLY A 103 -5.84 -16.79 -13.68
CA GLY A 103 -4.76 -17.63 -14.18
C GLY A 103 -4.50 -18.85 -13.29
N GLU A 104 -3.30 -18.95 -12.73
CA GLU A 104 -2.90 -20.02 -11.81
C GLU A 104 -3.19 -19.72 -10.34
N HIS A 105 -3.67 -18.52 -10.02
CA HIS A 105 -3.92 -18.06 -8.65
C HIS A 105 -5.36 -18.32 -8.24
N PRO A 106 -5.60 -19.17 -7.22
CA PRO A 106 -6.94 -19.36 -6.66
C PRO A 106 -7.54 -18.05 -6.14
N ALA A 107 -8.88 -17.98 -6.13
CA ALA A 107 -9.57 -16.94 -5.38
C ALA A 107 -9.12 -16.97 -3.90
N GLY A 108 -8.89 -15.79 -3.31
CA GLY A 108 -8.38 -15.65 -1.95
C GLY A 108 -6.86 -15.66 -1.82
N THR A 109 -6.10 -15.82 -2.90
CA THR A 109 -4.64 -15.63 -2.89
C THR A 109 -4.30 -14.16 -2.68
N VAL A 110 -3.60 -13.84 -1.60
CA VAL A 110 -3.24 -12.46 -1.22
C VAL A 110 -1.78 -12.37 -0.80
N HIS A 111 -1.10 -11.35 -1.31
CA HIS A 111 0.23 -10.96 -0.89
C HIS A 111 0.21 -9.58 -0.25
N ILE A 112 0.78 -9.49 0.95
CA ILE A 112 0.98 -8.23 1.67
C ILE A 112 2.47 -7.92 1.68
N GLY A 113 2.86 -6.92 0.90
CA GLY A 113 4.24 -6.44 0.83
C GLY A 113 4.55 -5.51 1.99
N TRP A 114 5.82 -5.44 2.37
CA TRP A 114 6.30 -4.46 3.35
C TRP A 114 7.66 -3.91 2.94
N ALA A 115 7.93 -2.68 3.35
CA ALA A 115 9.21 -2.02 3.16
C ALA A 115 9.53 -1.09 4.33
N THR A 116 10.79 -1.09 4.76
CA THR A 116 11.39 -0.19 5.75
C THR A 116 12.71 0.37 5.22
N SER A 117 13.44 1.14 6.05
CA SER A 117 14.79 1.61 5.72
C SER A 117 15.82 0.48 5.68
N THR A 118 15.56 -0.64 6.38
CA THR A 118 16.51 -1.74 6.58
C THR A 118 16.21 -2.98 5.74
N GLY A 119 15.00 -3.09 5.17
CA GLY A 119 14.64 -4.23 4.33
C GLY A 119 13.25 -4.15 3.70
N SER A 120 12.91 -5.18 2.96
CA SER A 120 11.59 -5.32 2.32
C SER A 120 11.27 -6.80 2.10
N GLY A 121 9.98 -7.14 2.03
CA GLY A 121 9.53 -8.50 1.79
C GLY A 121 8.04 -8.59 1.54
N ALA A 122 7.50 -9.80 1.59
CA ALA A 122 6.06 -10.03 1.49
C ALA A 122 5.63 -11.27 2.28
N HIS A 123 4.42 -11.17 2.83
CA HIS A 123 3.68 -12.30 3.40
C HIS A 123 2.65 -12.79 2.38
N HIS A 124 2.51 -14.10 2.25
CA HIS A 124 1.51 -14.75 1.43
C HIS A 124 0.40 -15.31 2.33
N PHE A 125 -0.84 -15.07 1.95
CA PHE A 125 -2.05 -15.55 2.59
C PHE A 125 -2.94 -16.24 1.56
N GLN A 126 -3.60 -17.31 2.00
CA GLN A 126 -4.73 -17.89 1.30
C GLN A 126 -5.95 -17.73 2.20
N PHE A 127 -6.86 -16.84 1.81
CA PHE A 127 -8.11 -16.60 2.50
C PHE A 127 -9.23 -17.43 1.89
N ASP A 128 -10.16 -17.86 2.74
CA ASP A 128 -11.44 -18.44 2.35
C ASP A 128 -12.54 -17.37 2.48
N GLY A 129 -13.64 -17.55 1.76
CA GLY A 129 -14.81 -16.67 1.82
C GLY A 129 -15.14 -16.00 0.50
N ASP A 130 -16.18 -15.18 0.54
CA ASP A 130 -16.54 -14.33 -0.61
C ASP A 130 -15.55 -13.15 -0.78
N PRO A 131 -15.62 -12.40 -1.90
CA PRO A 131 -14.68 -11.31 -2.13
C PRO A 131 -14.69 -10.22 -1.05
N GLU A 132 -15.84 -9.93 -0.44
CA GLU A 132 -15.92 -8.93 0.63
C GLU A 132 -15.17 -9.41 1.88
N GLU A 133 -15.32 -10.69 2.22
CA GLU A 133 -14.58 -11.32 3.31
C GLU A 133 -13.07 -11.34 3.07
N VAL A 134 -12.64 -11.65 1.84
CA VAL A 134 -11.22 -11.63 1.43
C VAL A 134 -10.64 -10.22 1.54
N LEU A 135 -11.36 -9.20 1.07
CA LEU A 135 -10.90 -7.81 1.16
C LEU A 135 -10.78 -7.33 2.61
N ARG A 136 -11.78 -7.63 3.45
CA ARG A 136 -11.75 -7.31 4.89
C ARG A 136 -10.59 -7.99 5.59
N ALA A 137 -10.39 -9.30 5.37
CA ALA A 137 -9.25 -10.04 5.90
C ALA A 137 -7.91 -9.44 5.46
N THR A 138 -7.80 -9.03 4.18
CA THR A 138 -6.60 -8.38 3.64
C THR A 138 -6.27 -7.09 4.38
N VAL A 139 -7.27 -6.23 4.61
CA VAL A 139 -7.09 -4.96 5.32
C VAL A 139 -6.67 -5.21 6.78
N GLU A 140 -7.34 -6.14 7.47
CA GLU A 140 -7.00 -6.51 8.85
C GLU A 140 -5.54 -7.00 8.98
N GLN A 141 -5.10 -7.89 8.08
CA GLN A 141 -3.73 -8.39 8.09
C GLN A 141 -2.71 -7.31 7.71
N ALA A 142 -3.03 -6.41 6.78
CA ALA A 142 -2.14 -5.31 6.42
C ALA A 142 -1.95 -4.31 7.58
N LEU A 143 -3.00 -4.05 8.36
CA LEU A 143 -2.92 -3.24 9.58
C LEU A 143 -2.07 -3.89 10.66
N ASP A 144 -2.17 -5.21 10.85
CA ASP A 144 -1.31 -5.96 11.77
C ASP A 144 0.17 -5.89 11.34
N VAL A 145 0.47 -6.06 10.05
CA VAL A 145 1.84 -5.91 9.51
C VAL A 145 2.37 -4.50 9.78
N LEU A 146 1.62 -3.44 9.45
CA LEU A 146 2.02 -2.06 9.73
C LEU A 146 2.29 -1.82 11.22
N THR A 147 1.40 -2.31 12.09
CA THR A 147 1.54 -2.15 13.54
C THR A 147 2.82 -2.80 14.04
N ARG A 148 3.17 -3.99 13.54
CA ARG A 148 4.41 -4.68 13.91
C ARG A 148 5.65 -3.94 13.42
N LEU A 149 5.64 -3.42 12.19
CA LEU A 149 6.74 -2.62 11.67
C LEU A 149 6.95 -1.35 12.51
N ALA A 150 5.86 -0.63 12.81
CA ALA A 150 5.91 0.59 13.62
C ALA A 150 6.47 0.34 15.03
N ARG A 151 6.28 -0.86 15.60
CA ARG A 151 6.83 -1.26 16.91
C ARG A 151 8.26 -1.80 16.86
N ALA A 152 8.69 -2.38 15.73
CA ALA A 152 10.01 -3.02 15.62
C ALA A 152 11.15 -2.03 15.39
N GLU A 153 10.89 -0.86 14.79
CA GLU A 153 11.89 0.19 14.57
C GLU A 153 12.45 0.78 15.89
N THR A 154 11.82 0.48 17.04
CA THR A 154 12.33 0.83 18.38
C THR A 154 13.53 0.00 18.84
N ASP A 155 13.75 -1.20 18.28
CA ASP A 155 14.66 -2.19 18.88
C ASP A 155 15.97 -2.43 18.11
N GLY A 156 16.19 -1.80 16.94
CA GLY A 156 17.39 -2.00 16.12
C GLY A 156 17.68 -3.47 15.75
N GLY A 157 16.66 -4.34 15.81
CA GLY A 157 16.83 -5.79 15.94
C GLY A 157 16.26 -6.61 14.79
N CYS A 158 17.08 -7.56 14.32
CA CYS A 158 16.72 -8.61 13.37
C CYS A 158 15.41 -9.33 13.76
N TRP A 159 14.44 -9.32 12.84
CA TRP A 159 13.10 -9.89 13.00
C TRP A 159 13.14 -11.41 13.23
N SER A 160 12.71 -11.86 14.41
CA SER A 160 12.55 -13.29 14.76
C SER A 160 11.10 -13.75 14.59
N LYS A 161 10.96 -15.04 14.24
CA LYS A 161 9.74 -15.74 13.83
C LYS A 161 8.64 -15.72 14.91
N GLU A 162 7.80 -14.69 14.98
CA GLU A 162 6.59 -14.74 15.81
C GLU A 162 5.31 -14.89 14.98
N LYS A 163 4.60 -15.97 15.28
CA LYS A 163 3.46 -16.54 14.56
C LYS A 163 2.31 -15.54 14.50
N THR A 164 2.01 -15.04 13.31
CA THR A 164 0.64 -14.60 12.96
C THR A 164 -0.30 -15.74 13.35
N ARG A 165 -1.24 -15.51 14.28
CA ARG A 165 -2.29 -16.48 14.60
C ARG A 165 -3.39 -16.31 13.55
N PRO A 166 -3.50 -17.20 12.56
CA PRO A 166 -4.59 -17.09 11.61
C PRO A 166 -5.91 -17.50 12.28
N HIS A 167 -7.03 -17.02 11.73
CA HIS A 167 -8.33 -17.67 11.95
C HIS A 167 -8.27 -19.12 11.44
N GLU A 168 -9.07 -20.01 12.01
CA GLU A 168 -9.11 -21.44 11.66
C GLU A 168 -9.31 -21.60 10.14
N GLY A 169 -8.30 -22.12 9.43
CA GLY A 169 -8.31 -22.31 7.97
C GLY A 169 -7.18 -21.61 7.18
N TRP A 170 -6.64 -20.48 7.65
CA TRP A 170 -5.71 -19.69 6.83
C TRP A 170 -4.26 -20.20 6.90
N ARG A 171 -3.56 -20.17 5.75
CA ARG A 171 -2.12 -20.49 5.66
C ARG A 171 -1.31 -19.23 5.41
N VAL A 172 -0.17 -19.10 6.11
CA VAL A 172 0.76 -17.98 5.97
C VAL A 172 2.13 -18.47 5.53
N GLY A 173 2.67 -17.90 4.45
CA GLY A 173 4.05 -18.10 3.98
C GLY A 173 4.83 -16.78 3.98
N GLU A 174 6.16 -16.83 4.13
CA GLU A 174 7.02 -15.63 4.10
C GLU A 174 8.11 -15.79 3.03
N SER A 175 8.39 -14.70 2.31
CA SER A 175 9.55 -14.59 1.44
C SER A 175 10.28 -13.28 1.73
N ARG A 176 11.61 -13.36 1.95
CA ARG A 176 12.48 -12.21 2.16
C ARG A 176 13.36 -12.01 0.94
N LEU A 177 13.42 -10.78 0.44
CA LEU A 177 14.39 -10.38 -0.56
C LEU A 177 15.43 -9.49 0.13
N SER A 178 16.71 -9.82 0.00
CA SER A 178 17.77 -8.90 0.41
C SER A 178 17.68 -7.61 -0.43
N PRO A 179 18.17 -6.45 0.04
CA PRO A 179 18.12 -5.20 -0.71
C PRO A 179 18.92 -5.29 -2.01
N GLY A 180 18.29 -5.83 -3.05
CA GLY A 180 18.81 -5.83 -4.41
C GLY A 180 18.71 -4.40 -4.95
N ARG A 181 19.79 -3.94 -5.57
CA ARG A 181 20.02 -2.89 -6.59
C ARG A 181 18.84 -2.11 -7.23
N TRP A 182 17.73 -1.83 -6.55
CA TRP A 182 16.55 -1.13 -7.09
C TRP A 182 16.50 0.36 -6.70
N LEU A 183 17.32 0.78 -5.73
CA LEU A 183 17.36 2.14 -5.18
C LEU A 183 17.91 3.24 -6.12
N ARG A 184 18.19 2.97 -7.40
CA ARG A 184 18.81 3.97 -8.29
C ARG A 184 17.87 4.70 -9.26
N ASN A 185 16.64 4.24 -9.48
CA ASN A 185 15.80 4.79 -10.56
C ASN A 185 14.50 5.48 -10.11
N ALA A 186 14.21 5.55 -8.80
CA ALA A 186 13.00 6.24 -8.30
C ALA A 186 13.19 7.76 -8.18
N GLY A 187 14.39 8.23 -7.79
CA GLY A 187 14.68 9.66 -7.62
C GLY A 187 14.58 10.48 -8.91
N ASP A 188 14.95 9.88 -10.04
CA ASP A 188 14.98 10.58 -11.34
C ASP A 188 13.57 10.81 -11.95
N ARG A 189 12.56 10.07 -11.49
CA ARG A 189 11.19 10.19 -12.02
C ARG A 189 10.36 11.29 -11.34
N VAL A 190 10.66 11.60 -10.08
CA VAL A 190 9.99 12.70 -9.34
C VAL A 190 10.43 14.07 -9.87
N GLY A 191 11.66 14.19 -10.38
CA GLY A 191 12.14 15.41 -11.04
C GLY A 191 11.37 15.78 -12.31
N LYS A 192 10.73 14.81 -12.97
CA LYS A 192 9.99 15.02 -14.22
C LYS A 192 8.55 15.52 -14.04
N LEU A 193 8.00 15.47 -12.83
CA LEU A 193 6.67 16.01 -12.50
C LEU A 193 6.70 17.46 -11.99
N ARG A 194 7.88 18.08 -11.93
CA ARG A 194 8.06 19.47 -11.46
C ARG A 194 8.39 20.48 -12.58
N GLY A 195 8.20 20.12 -13.84
CA GLY A 195 8.62 20.97 -14.96
C GLY A 195 7.75 20.84 -16.20
N GLU A 196 6.47 21.17 -16.09
CA GLU A 196 5.71 21.70 -17.21
C GLU A 196 4.99 22.97 -16.72
N ASP A 197 5.38 24.11 -17.29
CA ASP A 197 4.76 25.41 -17.05
C ASP A 197 3.25 25.31 -17.28
N VAL A 198 2.48 25.50 -16.22
CA VAL A 198 1.04 25.71 -16.33
C VAL A 198 0.85 27.11 -16.88
N GLY A 199 0.78 27.21 -18.21
CA GLY A 199 0.40 28.44 -18.91
C GLY A 199 -0.91 29.00 -18.34
N SER A 200 -0.92 30.30 -18.08
CA SER A 200 -2.07 31.05 -17.57
C SER A 200 -3.33 30.81 -18.42
N PRO A 201 -4.52 30.63 -17.82
CA PRO A 201 -5.75 30.51 -18.58
C PRO A 201 -6.33 31.90 -18.90
N ASP A 202 -5.73 32.60 -19.86
CA ASP A 202 -6.39 33.74 -20.50
C ASP A 202 -7.25 33.21 -21.66
N GLY A 203 -8.55 33.02 -21.42
CA GLY A 203 -9.46 32.58 -22.47
C GLY A 203 -10.83 32.08 -22.02
N ALA A 204 -11.45 32.68 -21.01
CA ALA A 204 -12.88 32.47 -20.76
C ALA A 204 -13.69 33.50 -21.55
N PRO A 205 -14.61 33.10 -22.46
CA PRO A 205 -15.54 34.05 -23.06
C PRO A 205 -16.56 34.54 -22.01
N PRO A 206 -17.06 35.79 -22.09
CA PRO A 206 -17.95 36.35 -21.10
C PRO A 206 -19.31 35.63 -21.12
N VAL A 207 -19.75 35.19 -19.94
CA VAL A 207 -21.10 34.71 -19.71
C VAL A 207 -22.03 35.93 -19.65
N THR A 208 -22.84 36.11 -20.69
CA THR A 208 -23.92 37.11 -20.68
C THR A 208 -25.09 36.55 -19.88
N THR A 209 -25.34 37.12 -18.71
CA THR A 209 -26.62 36.98 -18.00
C THR A 209 -27.60 38.00 -18.56
N ASP A 210 -28.61 37.55 -19.30
CA ASP A 210 -29.84 38.32 -19.49
C ASP A 210 -31.03 37.51 -18.99
N ALA A 211 -31.59 37.96 -17.88
CA ALA A 211 -32.96 37.70 -17.50
C ALA A 211 -33.84 38.83 -18.04
N VAL A 212 -35.13 38.52 -18.21
CA VAL A 212 -36.30 39.41 -18.36
C VAL A 212 -36.92 39.49 -19.77
N GLY A 213 -38.05 38.78 -19.91
CA GLY A 213 -39.32 39.39 -20.34
C GLY A 213 -39.72 39.25 -21.81
N ARG A 214 -40.67 38.36 -22.09
CA ARG A 214 -42.10 38.66 -22.36
C ARG A 214 -42.89 37.37 -22.53
#